data_AF-A0A645GVF9-F1
#
_entry.id   AF-A0A645GVF9-F1
#
_cell.length_a   1.000
_cell.length_b   1.000
_cell.length_c   1.000
_cell.angle_alpha   90.00
_cell.angle_beta   90.00
_cell.angle_gamma   90.00
#
_symmetry.space_group_name_H-M   'P 1'
#
loop_
_entity.id
_entity.type
_entity.pdbx_description
1 polymer ?
#
loop_
_entity_poly.entity_id
_entity_poly.type
_entity_poly.pdbx_seq_one_letter_code
_entity_poly.pdbx_strand_id
1 'polypeptide(L)'
;MVYRHPFPGPGLGVRILGEVKRESASLLQRADAIFIDELRATHATERDVASGACAAADLGKSWYDLTSQAFAVFLPVKSVGVMGDGRTYENVVALRAVVTSDFMTAHWAHLPYELLGRVSSRIINEVRGLNRVVYDVSGKPPATIEWE
;
A
#
# COMPACT_ATOMS: atom_id res chain seq x y z
N MET A 1 16.91 -0.63 -18.75
CA MET A 1 15.76 -1.50 -18.42
C MET A 1 14.80 -0.69 -17.58
N VAL A 2 13.48 -0.75 -17.83
CA VAL A 2 12.47 -0.04 -17.04
C VAL A 2 12.00 -0.98 -15.94
N TYR A 3 12.38 -0.71 -14.68
CA TYR A 3 11.99 -1.53 -13.53
C TYR A 3 10.66 -1.02 -12.96
N ARG A 4 9.60 -1.79 -13.18
CA ARG A 4 8.25 -1.54 -12.64
C ARG A 4 7.67 -2.84 -12.11
N HIS A 5 6.94 -2.75 -11.00
CA HIS A 5 6.09 -3.84 -10.51
C HIS A 5 5.09 -4.27 -11.58
N PRO A 6 4.69 -5.55 -11.59
CA PRO A 6 3.61 -6.00 -12.47
C PRO A 6 2.30 -5.28 -12.13
N PHE A 7 1.49 -5.05 -13.17
CA PHE A 7 0.16 -4.46 -13.05
C PHE A 7 -0.87 -5.42 -13.67
N PRO A 8 -1.99 -5.71 -12.98
CA PRO A 8 -2.94 -6.73 -13.44
C PRO A 8 -3.66 -6.30 -14.73
N GLY A 9 -4.07 -7.26 -15.55
CA GLY A 9 -4.77 -7.01 -16.82
C GLY A 9 -6.06 -6.16 -16.66
N PRO A 10 -6.96 -6.48 -15.72
CA PRO A 10 -8.12 -5.64 -15.38
C PRO A 10 -7.77 -4.30 -14.70
N GLY A 11 -6.50 -4.07 -14.37
CA GLY A 11 -5.99 -2.86 -13.75
C GLY A 11 -6.62 -2.56 -12.40
N LEU A 12 -7.11 -1.32 -12.22
CA LEU A 12 -7.74 -0.91 -10.96
C LEU A 12 -9.08 -1.61 -10.70
N GLY A 13 -9.66 -2.30 -11.69
CA GLY A 13 -10.94 -3.01 -11.54
C GLY A 13 -10.90 -4.08 -10.44
N VAL A 14 -9.75 -4.73 -10.23
CA VAL A 14 -9.54 -5.73 -9.16
C VAL A 14 -9.00 -5.12 -7.85
N ARG A 15 -8.82 -3.80 -7.81
CA ARG A 15 -8.36 -3.05 -6.63
C ARG A 15 -9.43 -2.15 -6.05
N ILE A 16 -10.63 -2.14 -6.62
CA ILE A 16 -11.80 -1.45 -6.11
C ILE A 16 -12.82 -2.52 -5.81
N LEU A 17 -12.96 -2.87 -4.52
CA LEU A 17 -13.84 -3.97 -4.17
C LEU A 17 -15.30 -3.63 -4.47
N GLY A 18 -16.01 -4.58 -5.08
CA GLY A 18 -17.40 -4.41 -5.49
C GLY A 18 -17.57 -3.53 -6.73
N GLU A 19 -18.53 -2.59 -6.67
CA GLU A 19 -18.91 -1.79 -7.84
C GLU A 19 -17.83 -0.75 -8.21
N VAL A 20 -17.23 -0.90 -9.39
CA VAL A 20 -16.21 0.03 -9.90
C VAL A 20 -16.85 1.35 -10.35
N LYS A 21 -16.58 2.42 -9.59
CA LYS A 21 -17.03 3.79 -9.90
C LYS A 21 -15.85 4.70 -10.22
N ARG A 22 -16.11 5.71 -11.06
CA ARG A 22 -15.11 6.73 -11.43
C ARG A 22 -14.54 7.46 -10.22
N GLU A 23 -15.39 7.76 -9.24
CA GLU A 23 -14.98 8.40 -7.99
C GLU A 23 -13.99 7.53 -7.21
N SER A 24 -14.34 6.25 -6.98
CA SER A 24 -13.46 5.28 -6.31
C SER A 24 -12.13 5.12 -7.02
N ALA A 25 -12.14 5.06 -8.37
CA ALA A 25 -10.92 4.99 -9.16
C ALA A 25 -10.04 6.24 -8.99
N SER A 26 -10.64 7.43 -8.97
CA SER A 26 -9.89 8.67 -8.78
C SER A 26 -9.28 8.77 -7.38
N LEU A 27 -9.99 8.33 -6.34
CA LEU A 27 -9.46 8.27 -4.97
C LEU A 27 -8.31 7.27 -4.87
N LEU A 28 -8.52 6.07 -5.43
CA LEU A 28 -7.52 5.01 -5.42
C LEU A 28 -6.23 5.40 -6.13
N GLN A 29 -6.31 6.02 -7.32
CA GLN A 29 -5.14 6.49 -8.06
C GLN A 29 -4.28 7.45 -7.25
N ARG A 30 -4.91 8.36 -6.50
CA ARG A 30 -4.21 9.35 -5.67
C ARG A 30 -3.54 8.70 -4.47
N ALA A 31 -4.24 7.78 -3.80
CA ALA A 31 -3.69 7.03 -2.68
C ALA A 31 -2.52 6.12 -3.10
N ASP A 32 -2.68 5.42 -4.23
CA ASP A 32 -1.65 4.56 -4.81
C ASP A 32 -0.41 5.35 -5.21
N ALA A 33 -0.57 6.51 -5.85
CA ALA A 33 0.54 7.39 -6.20
C ALA A 33 1.36 7.79 -4.96
N ILE A 34 0.70 8.23 -3.88
CA ILE A 34 1.37 8.56 -2.62
C ILE A 34 2.15 7.35 -2.08
N PHE A 35 1.52 6.17 -2.06
CA PHE A 35 2.17 4.97 -1.54
C PHE A 35 3.42 4.58 -2.34
N ILE A 36 3.32 4.59 -3.67
CA ILE A 36 4.43 4.25 -4.57
C ILE A 36 5.56 5.29 -4.47
N ASP A 37 5.23 6.58 -4.39
CA ASP A 37 6.23 7.63 -4.26
C ASP A 37 7.02 7.50 -2.94
N GLU A 38 6.33 7.21 -1.84
CA GLU A 38 6.97 7.02 -0.53
C GLU A 38 7.83 5.75 -0.48
N LEU A 39 7.42 4.66 -1.14
CA LEU A 39 8.24 3.45 -1.29
C LEU A 39 9.52 3.72 -2.08
N ARG A 40 9.45 4.55 -3.12
CA ARG A 40 10.62 4.95 -3.92
C ARG A 40 11.55 5.89 -3.16
N ALA A 41 11.00 6.80 -2.36
CA ALA A 41 11.77 7.78 -1.60
C ALA A 41 12.44 7.18 -0.35
N THR A 42 11.88 6.11 0.20
CA THR A 42 12.37 5.50 1.43
C THR A 42 13.34 4.38 1.12
N HIS A 43 14.55 4.47 1.66
CA HIS A 43 15.61 3.49 1.45
C HIS A 43 15.88 2.69 2.73
N ALA A 44 16.22 1.41 2.59
CA ALA A 44 16.51 0.54 3.72
C ALA A 44 17.74 1.00 4.49
N THR A 45 17.60 1.01 5.82
CA THR A 45 18.59 1.47 6.79
C THR A 45 19.11 0.33 7.66
N GLU A 46 20.19 0.57 8.39
CA GLU A 46 20.71 -0.40 9.37
C GLU A 46 19.68 -0.78 10.43
N ARG A 47 18.79 0.16 10.80
CA ARG A 47 17.68 -0.11 11.74
C ARG A 47 16.71 -1.13 11.16
N ASP A 48 16.41 -1.03 9.87
CA ASP A 48 15.48 -1.94 9.19
C ASP A 48 16.07 -3.36 9.15
N VAL A 49 17.38 -3.48 8.85
CA VAL A 49 18.10 -4.75 8.92
C VAL A 49 18.09 -5.32 10.33
N ALA A 50 18.39 -4.50 11.34
CA ALA A 50 18.39 -4.92 12.75
C ALA A 50 17.01 -5.38 13.23
N SER A 51 15.92 -4.83 12.66
CA SER A 51 14.54 -5.24 12.94
C SER A 51 14.11 -6.53 12.22
N GLY A 52 14.94 -7.05 11.30
CA GLY A 52 14.60 -8.20 10.46
C GLY A 52 13.65 -7.86 9.31
N ALA A 53 13.49 -6.58 8.97
CA ALA A 53 12.60 -6.13 7.90
C ALA A 53 13.19 -6.34 6.50
N CYS A 54 14.52 -6.35 6.38
CA CYS A 54 15.27 -6.64 5.15
C CYS A 54 16.65 -7.23 5.46
N ALA A 55 17.36 -7.71 4.43
CA ALA A 55 18.72 -8.25 4.60
C ALA A 55 19.78 -7.14 4.58
N ALA A 56 20.99 -7.41 5.10
CA ALA A 56 22.10 -6.46 5.03
C ALA A 56 22.48 -6.08 3.58
N ALA A 57 22.28 -6.99 2.63
CA ALA A 57 22.50 -6.75 1.19
C ALA A 57 21.47 -5.79 0.55
N ASP A 58 20.44 -5.40 1.31
CA ASP A 58 19.38 -4.51 0.86
C ASP A 58 19.58 -3.06 1.30
N LEU A 59 20.59 -2.79 2.12
CA LEU A 59 20.92 -1.44 2.57
C LEU A 59 21.07 -0.47 1.41
N GLY A 60 20.41 0.69 1.54
CA GLY A 60 20.41 1.73 0.51
C GLY A 60 19.55 1.45 -0.71
N LYS A 61 18.85 0.30 -0.82
CA LYS A 61 17.80 0.09 -1.85
C LYS A 61 16.49 0.73 -1.41
N SER A 62 15.69 1.19 -2.37
CA SER A 62 14.36 1.72 -2.07
C SER A 62 13.41 0.59 -1.64
N TRP A 63 12.43 0.88 -0.78
CA TRP A 63 11.40 -0.09 -0.42
C TRP A 63 10.51 -0.49 -1.61
N TYR A 64 10.48 0.33 -2.66
CA TYR A 64 9.90 -0.04 -3.95
C TYR A 64 10.66 -1.21 -4.59
N ASP A 65 12.00 -1.16 -4.60
CA ASP A 65 12.84 -2.21 -5.19
C ASP A 65 12.88 -3.49 -4.33
N LEU A 66 12.69 -3.36 -3.02
CA LEU A 66 12.64 -4.49 -2.08
C LEU A 66 11.33 -5.27 -2.13
N THR A 67 10.26 -4.67 -2.64
CA THR A 67 8.96 -5.32 -2.76
C THR A 67 8.77 -5.86 -4.17
N SER A 68 8.19 -7.06 -4.27
CA SER A 68 7.87 -7.67 -5.57
C SER A 68 6.66 -6.99 -6.22
N GLN A 69 5.70 -6.58 -5.39
CA GLN A 69 4.53 -5.83 -5.80
C GLN A 69 4.03 -4.99 -4.63
N ALA A 70 3.66 -3.73 -4.89
CA ALA A 70 3.00 -2.87 -3.93
C ALA A 70 1.90 -2.03 -4.59
N PHE A 71 0.79 -1.82 -3.90
CA PHE A 71 -0.35 -1.04 -4.36
C PHE A 71 -1.34 -0.71 -3.25
N ALA A 72 -2.26 0.20 -3.53
CA ALA A 72 -3.44 0.46 -2.71
C ALA A 72 -4.67 -0.32 -3.22
N VAL A 73 -5.62 -0.60 -2.31
CA VAL A 73 -6.93 -1.22 -2.58
C VAL A 73 -8.02 -0.35 -1.94
N PHE A 74 -9.05 0.01 -2.70
CA PHE A 74 -10.19 0.78 -2.22
C PHE A 74 -11.23 -0.15 -1.59
N LEU A 75 -11.62 0.14 -0.34
CA LEU A 75 -12.65 -0.62 0.36
C LEU A 75 -13.93 0.24 0.44
N PRO A 76 -15.09 -0.25 -0.06
CA PRO A 76 -16.36 0.49 -0.06
C PRO A 76 -17.05 0.47 1.31
N VAL A 77 -16.27 0.56 2.39
CA VAL A 77 -16.75 0.70 3.77
C VAL A 77 -16.33 2.05 4.32
N LYS A 78 -17.17 2.64 5.16
CA LYS A 78 -16.94 3.97 5.72
C LYS A 78 -16.42 3.88 7.16
N SER A 79 -15.54 4.81 7.52
CA SER A 79 -15.00 4.95 8.88
C SER A 79 -15.26 6.36 9.41
N VAL A 80 -15.46 6.46 10.73
CA VAL A 80 -15.50 7.77 11.40
C VAL A 80 -14.07 8.30 11.52
N GLY A 81 -13.89 9.59 11.22
CA GLY A 81 -12.66 10.34 11.44
C GLY A 81 -12.94 11.70 12.06
N VAL A 82 -11.88 12.39 12.47
CA VAL A 82 -11.93 13.80 12.89
C VAL A 82 -10.94 14.55 12.02
N MET A 83 -11.43 15.50 11.23
CA MET A 83 -10.59 16.35 10.38
C MET A 83 -10.99 17.82 10.60
N GLY A 84 -10.05 18.63 11.08
CA GLY A 84 -10.36 19.96 11.63
C GLY A 84 -11.30 19.84 12.84
N ASP A 85 -12.32 20.68 12.88
CA ASP A 85 -13.30 20.70 13.99
C ASP A 85 -14.51 19.78 13.76
N GLY A 86 -14.52 19.03 12.64
CA GLY A 86 -15.66 18.22 12.20
C GLY A 86 -15.43 16.72 12.25
N ARG A 87 -16.52 15.96 12.44
CA ARG A 87 -16.53 14.51 12.21
C ARG A 87 -16.66 14.24 10.72
N THR A 88 -15.89 13.28 10.23
CA THR A 88 -15.95 12.82 8.83
C THR A 88 -16.40 11.37 8.75
N TYR A 89 -17.04 11.01 7.65
CA TYR A 89 -17.46 9.63 7.35
C TYR A 89 -17.05 9.28 5.93
N GLU A 90 -15.80 8.85 5.77
CA GLU A 90 -15.14 8.66 4.49
C GLU A 90 -14.68 7.20 4.29
N ASN A 91 -14.18 6.86 3.10
CA ASN A 91 -13.84 5.47 2.78
C ASN A 91 -12.51 5.04 3.42
N VAL A 92 -12.30 3.73 3.42
CA VAL A 92 -11.05 3.09 3.83
C VAL A 92 -10.23 2.71 2.61
N VAL A 93 -8.91 2.85 2.70
CA VAL A 93 -7.96 2.28 1.73
C VAL A 93 -7.03 1.30 2.44
N ALA A 94 -6.78 0.15 1.83
CA ALA A 94 -5.78 -0.80 2.28
C ALA A 94 -4.51 -0.65 1.45
N LEU A 95 -3.36 -0.67 2.12
CA LEU A 95 -2.05 -0.77 1.51
C LEU A 95 -1.66 -2.25 1.44
N ARG A 96 -1.15 -2.68 0.30
CA ARG A 96 -0.67 -4.05 0.07
C ARG A 96 0.74 -4.00 -0.47
N ALA A 97 1.67 -4.66 0.19
CA ALA A 97 3.01 -4.88 -0.32
C ALA A 97 3.49 -6.29 0.02
N VAL A 98 4.09 -6.96 -0.95
CA VAL A 98 4.50 -8.37 -0.82
C VAL A 98 5.90 -8.60 -1.36
N VAL A 99 6.56 -9.61 -0.81
CA VAL A 99 7.82 -10.17 -1.31
C VAL A 99 7.56 -11.63 -1.70
N THR A 100 7.93 -12.00 -2.91
CA THR A 100 7.78 -13.35 -3.45
C THR A 100 9.01 -13.77 -4.24
N SER A 101 9.37 -15.05 -4.16
CA SER A 101 10.44 -15.67 -4.94
C SER A 101 9.90 -16.49 -6.12
N ASP A 102 8.66 -16.97 -6.06
CA ASP A 102 8.11 -17.96 -7.00
C ASP A 102 6.67 -17.67 -7.47
N PHE A 103 6.08 -16.54 -7.07
CA PHE A 103 4.69 -16.13 -7.32
C PHE A 103 3.60 -17.07 -6.77
N MET A 104 3.98 -18.24 -6.23
CA MET A 104 3.08 -19.22 -5.61
C MET A 104 2.96 -18.97 -4.10
N THR A 105 4.03 -18.49 -3.49
CA THR A 105 4.10 -18.05 -2.10
C THR A 105 4.51 -16.59 -2.02
N ALA A 106 3.90 -15.83 -1.12
CA ALA A 106 4.28 -14.44 -0.88
C ALA A 106 4.10 -14.09 0.60
N HIS A 107 5.08 -13.40 1.15
CA HIS A 107 4.99 -12.82 2.48
C HIS A 107 4.61 -11.34 2.34
N TRP A 108 3.80 -10.83 3.26
CA TRP A 108 3.58 -9.39 3.34
C TRP A 108 4.89 -8.71 3.73
N ALA A 109 5.19 -7.56 3.13
CA ALA A 109 6.45 -6.86 3.36
C ALA A 109 6.46 -6.23 4.76
N HIS A 110 7.51 -6.44 5.55
CA HIS A 110 7.65 -5.82 6.86
C HIS A 110 8.10 -4.36 6.73
N LEU A 111 7.24 -3.51 6.17
CA LEU A 111 7.56 -2.11 5.92
C LEU A 111 7.87 -1.36 7.23
N PRO A 112 8.83 -0.41 7.24
CA PRO A 112 9.14 0.35 8.44
C PRO A 112 7.91 1.12 8.94
N TYR A 113 7.67 1.11 10.25
CA TYR A 113 6.50 1.78 10.81
C TYR A 113 6.44 3.28 10.51
N GLU A 114 7.61 3.94 10.43
CA GLU A 114 7.69 5.36 10.05
C GLU A 114 7.24 5.60 8.60
N LEU A 115 7.53 4.66 7.69
CA LEU A 115 7.05 4.70 6.32
C LEU A 115 5.51 4.55 6.30
N LEU A 116 4.98 3.55 7.00
CA LEU A 116 3.53 3.32 7.11
C LEU A 116 2.80 4.53 7.71
N GLY A 117 3.36 5.13 8.77
CA GLY A 117 2.81 6.31 9.43
C GLY A 117 2.79 7.53 8.52
N ARG A 118 3.87 7.75 7.77
CA ARG A 118 3.97 8.85 6.78
C ARG A 118 2.99 8.66 5.63
N VAL A 119 2.94 7.48 5.01
CA VAL A 119 1.98 7.17 3.94
C VAL A 119 0.54 7.36 4.42
N SER A 120 0.20 6.81 5.59
CA SER A 120 -1.12 6.95 6.19
C SER A 120 -1.51 8.42 6.38
N SER A 121 -0.59 9.21 6.95
CA SER A 121 -0.82 10.64 7.20
C SER A 121 -0.99 11.43 5.89
N ARG A 122 -0.16 11.16 4.89
CA ARG A 122 -0.26 11.82 3.58
C ARG A 122 -1.57 11.48 2.88
N ILE A 123 -1.95 10.20 2.83
CA ILE A 123 -3.22 9.80 2.20
C ILE A 123 -4.41 10.49 2.87
N ILE A 124 -4.50 10.46 4.20
CA ILE A 124 -5.64 11.05 4.94
C ILE A 124 -5.71 12.57 4.73
N ASN A 125 -4.56 13.26 4.74
CA ASN A 125 -4.53 14.72 4.64
C ASN A 125 -4.66 15.23 3.20
N GLU A 126 -4.14 14.51 2.21
CA GLU A 126 -4.09 14.95 0.81
C GLU A 126 -5.30 14.44 0.02
N VAL A 127 -5.86 13.26 0.33
CA VAL A 127 -6.91 12.60 -0.47
C VAL A 127 -8.28 12.70 0.22
N ARG A 128 -8.94 13.85 0.06
CA ARG A 128 -10.34 14.05 0.49
C ARG A 128 -11.24 12.91 -0.03
N GLY A 129 -11.95 12.23 0.87
CA GLY A 129 -12.73 11.03 0.57
C GLY A 129 -12.15 9.73 1.16
N LEU A 130 -10.96 9.80 1.77
CA LEU A 130 -10.31 8.76 2.55
C LEU A 130 -9.90 9.30 3.92
N ASN A 131 -10.37 8.66 5.00
CA ASN A 131 -10.01 9.05 6.37
C ASN A 131 -9.44 7.90 7.22
N ARG A 132 -9.18 6.76 6.59
CA ARG A 132 -8.63 5.57 7.24
C ARG A 132 -7.75 4.81 6.26
N VAL A 133 -6.56 4.48 6.73
CA VAL A 133 -5.60 3.64 6.00
C VAL A 133 -5.32 2.40 6.85
N VAL A 134 -5.32 1.23 6.22
CA VAL A 134 -4.92 -0.04 6.84
C VAL A 134 -3.79 -0.69 6.03
N TYR A 135 -3.07 -1.64 6.62
CA TYR A 135 -2.02 -2.39 5.94
C TYR A 135 -2.33 -3.89 6.00
N ASP A 136 -2.26 -4.57 4.86
CA ASP A 136 -2.56 -5.99 4.76
C ASP A 136 -1.37 -6.85 5.18
N VAL A 137 -1.52 -7.50 6.34
CA VAL A 137 -0.53 -8.39 6.97
C VAL A 137 -0.81 -9.88 6.71
N SER A 138 -1.55 -10.20 5.64
CA SER A 138 -1.90 -11.59 5.27
C SER A 138 -0.91 -12.14 4.24
N GLY A 139 -0.29 -13.29 4.51
CA GLY A 139 0.55 -13.99 3.53
C GLY A 139 -0.26 -14.76 2.49
N LYS A 140 0.39 -15.13 1.38
CA LYS A 140 -0.08 -16.11 0.39
C LYS A 140 0.73 -17.39 0.55
N PRO A 141 0.11 -18.55 0.88
CA PRO A 141 -1.25 -18.74 1.43
C PRO A 141 -1.38 -18.18 2.87
N PRO A 142 -2.62 -18.03 3.42
CA PRO A 142 -3.92 -18.44 2.88
C PRO A 142 -4.61 -17.41 1.98
N ALA A 143 -4.13 -16.17 1.97
CA ALA A 143 -4.70 -15.11 1.13
C ALA A 143 -4.10 -15.14 -0.29
N THR A 144 -4.54 -14.20 -1.13
CA THR A 144 -3.96 -13.89 -2.44
C THR A 144 -3.17 -12.56 -2.38
N ILE A 145 -2.48 -12.21 -3.46
CA ILE A 145 -1.78 -10.91 -3.54
C ILE A 145 -2.80 -9.79 -3.77
N GLU A 146 -3.57 -9.89 -4.85
CA GLU A 146 -4.73 -9.03 -5.14
C GLU A 146 -5.93 -9.45 -4.27
N TRP A 147 -6.91 -8.57 -4.11
CA TRP A 147 -8.09 -8.81 -3.28
C TRP A 147 -9.33 -9.27 -4.07
N GLU A 148 -9.33 -9.12 -5.41
CA GLU A 148 -10.34 -9.66 -6.35
C GLU A 148 -9.69 -10.16 -7.66
#